data_AF-A0A0K8QKA8-F1
#
_entry.id   AF-A0A0K8QKA8-F1
#
_cell.length_a   1.000
_cell.length_b   1.000
_cell.length_c   1.000
_cell.angle_alpha   90.00
_cell.angle_beta   90.00
_cell.angle_gamma   90.00
#
_symmetry.space_group_name_H-M   'P 1'
#
loop_
_entity.id
_entity.type
_entity.pdbx_description
1 polymer ?
#
loop_
_entity_poly.entity_id
_entity_poly.type
_entity_poly.pdbx_seq_one_letter_code
_entity_poly.pdbx_strand_id
1 'polypeptide(L)'
;MSADALRDLDGGLRLSRAMLALARGGDWARLAELQAERARLLRHDGALPAEAAPLLRELLAVNAELDACVSAARDAAAREWDAARRGRQGTDAYLQAARPPR
;
A
#
# COMPACT_ATOMS: atom_id res chain seq x y z
N MET A 1 26.57 17.95 -4.04
CA MET A 1 25.65 16.94 -4.61
C MET A 1 25.39 15.76 -3.68
N SER A 2 26.37 15.21 -2.94
CA SER A 2 26.12 14.05 -2.05
C SER A 2 25.22 14.34 -0.83
N ALA A 3 25.28 15.55 -0.25
CA ALA A 3 24.52 15.90 0.96
C ALA A 3 23.01 16.03 0.72
N ASP A 4 22.59 16.55 -0.44
CA ASP A 4 21.17 16.64 -0.79
C ASP A 4 20.59 15.26 -1.09
N ALA A 5 21.35 14.40 -1.78
CA ALA A 5 20.97 13.01 -2.05
C ALA A 5 20.72 12.21 -0.76
N LEU A 6 21.58 12.37 0.26
CA LEU A 6 21.40 11.74 1.56
C LEU A 6 20.18 12.31 2.31
N ARG A 7 19.94 13.62 2.21
CA ARG A 7 18.77 14.26 2.81
C ARG A 7 17.46 13.78 2.17
N ASP A 8 17.44 13.68 0.85
CA ASP A 8 16.28 13.21 0.10
C ASP A 8 16.01 11.72 0.38
N LEU A 9 17.06 10.90 0.50
CA LEU A 9 16.95 9.51 0.90
C LEU A 9 16.40 9.35 2.33
N ASP A 10 16.89 10.14 3.29
CA ASP A 10 16.33 10.16 4.65
C ASP A 10 14.86 10.62 4.65
N GLY A 11 14.53 11.66 3.89
CA GLY A 11 13.16 12.12 3.70
C GLY A 11 12.26 11.03 3.12
N GLY A 12 12.72 10.33 2.09
CA GLY A 12 12.02 9.20 1.48
C GLY A 12 11.82 8.04 2.47
N LEU A 13 12.82 7.72 3.29
CA LEU A 13 12.71 6.72 4.35
C LEU A 13 11.68 7.11 5.42
N ARG A 14 11.67 8.37 5.86
CA ARG A 14 10.66 8.87 6.82
C ARG A 14 9.25 8.76 6.24
N LEU A 15 9.06 9.09 4.96
CA LEU A 15 7.78 8.91 4.29
C LEU A 15 7.40 7.43 4.16
N SER A 16 8.33 6.54 3.81
CA SER A 16 8.07 5.09 3.78
C SER A 16 7.61 4.55 5.13
N ARG A 17 8.23 4.98 6.24
CA ARG A 17 7.81 4.59 7.60
C ARG A 17 6.41 5.13 7.93
N ALA A 18 6.11 6.37 7.56
CA ALA A 18 4.77 6.96 7.74
C ALA A 18 3.71 6.21 6.92
N MET A 19 4.02 5.89 5.66
CA MET A 19 3.16 5.08 4.79
C MET A 19 2.91 3.69 5.36
N LEU A 20 3.91 3.03 5.95
CA LEU A 20 3.74 1.74 6.61
C LEU A 20 2.78 1.84 7.80
N ALA A 21 2.86 2.90 8.60
CA ALA A 21 1.91 3.14 9.68
C ALA A 21 0.47 3.32 9.15
N LEU A 22 0.30 4.08 8.07
CA LEU A 22 -1.01 4.27 7.41
C LEU A 22 -1.54 2.96 6.82
N ALA A 23 -0.69 2.16 6.17
CA ALA A 23 -1.06 0.85 5.63
C ALA A 23 -1.55 -0.09 6.74
N ARG A 24 -0.86 -0.12 7.89
CA ARG A 24 -1.27 -0.89 9.06
C ARG A 24 -2.59 -0.39 9.66
N GLY A 25 -2.84 0.92 9.60
CA GLY A 25 -4.09 1.55 10.02
C GLY A 25 -5.23 1.49 8.99
N GLY A 26 -4.98 0.99 7.78
CA GLY A 26 -5.96 0.94 6.69
C GLY A 26 -6.30 2.30 6.06
N ASP A 27 -5.51 3.35 6.31
CA ASP A 27 -5.73 4.68 5.72
C ASP A 27 -5.10 4.76 4.32
N TRP A 28 -5.76 4.11 3.37
CA TRP A 28 -5.29 3.99 1.99
C TRP A 28 -5.31 5.32 1.22
N ALA A 29 -6.23 6.22 1.57
CA ALA A 29 -6.33 7.53 0.93
C ALA A 29 -5.10 8.38 1.27
N ARG A 30 -4.77 8.49 2.56
CA ARG A 30 -3.59 9.24 2.99
C ARG A 30 -2.29 8.59 2.51
N LEU A 31 -2.24 7.27 2.43
CA LEU A 31 -1.11 6.54 1.86
C LEU A 31 -0.86 6.94 0.40
N ALA A 32 -1.91 7.03 -0.41
CA ALA A 32 -1.80 7.42 -1.82
C ALA A 32 -1.29 8.86 -1.99
N GLU A 33 -1.68 9.78 -1.12
CA GLU A 33 -1.19 11.17 -1.12
C GLU A 33 0.33 11.23 -0.86
N LEU A 34 0.85 10.43 0.09
CA LEU A 34 2.27 10.41 0.42
C LEU A 34 3.14 9.76 -0.66
N GLN A 35 2.56 8.89 -1.49
CA GLN A 35 3.30 8.16 -2.52
C GLN A 35 3.96 9.10 -3.55
N ALA A 36 3.27 10.17 -3.96
CA ALA A 36 3.80 11.12 -4.94
C ALA A 36 5.04 11.86 -4.41
N GLU A 37 4.98 12.30 -3.15
CA GLU A 37 6.09 12.99 -2.50
C GLU A 37 7.27 12.04 -2.25
N ARG A 38 7.00 10.80 -1.82
CA ARG A 38 8.03 9.76 -1.70
C ARG A 38 8.74 9.51 -3.03
N ALA A 39 7.98 9.35 -4.11
CA ALA A 39 8.54 9.10 -5.44
C ALA A 39 9.38 10.27 -5.95
N ARG A 40 9.03 11.51 -5.57
CA ARG A 40 9.81 12.71 -5.90
C ARG A 40 11.16 12.71 -5.20
N LEU A 41 11.20 12.43 -3.89
CA LEU A 41 12.45 12.41 -3.10
C LEU A 41 13.37 11.25 -3.47
N LEU A 42 12.80 10.09 -3.80
CA LEU A 42 13.59 8.90 -4.15
C LEU A 42 14.02 8.88 -5.63
N ARG A 43 13.59 9.85 -6.44
CA ARG A 43 14.05 9.98 -7.83
C ARG A 43 15.45 10.57 -7.84
N HIS A 44 16.44 9.75 -8.11
CA HIS A 44 17.83 10.17 -8.15
C HIS A 44 18.52 9.60 -9.39
N ASP A 45 19.10 10.46 -10.22
CA ASP A 45 19.73 10.08 -11.51
C ASP A 45 21.25 9.86 -11.39
N GLY A 46 21.84 10.16 -10.22
CA GLY A 46 23.27 10.05 -9.95
C GLY A 46 23.63 8.92 -8.98
N ALA A 47 24.92 8.60 -8.90
CA ALA A 47 25.44 7.65 -7.92
C ALA A 47 25.22 8.15 -6.48
N LEU A 48 24.74 7.27 -5.62
CA LEU A 48 24.62 7.54 -4.19
C LEU A 48 25.99 7.34 -3.51
N PRO A 49 26.31 8.18 -2.50
CA PRO A 49 27.54 8.02 -1.73
C PRO A 49 27.49 6.74 -0.87
N ALA A 50 28.65 6.20 -0.48
CA ALA A 50 28.73 4.94 0.26
C ALA A 50 27.98 4.99 1.61
N GLU A 51 27.92 6.18 2.21
CA GLU A 51 27.20 6.52 3.44
C GLU A 51 25.68 6.33 3.30
N ALA A 52 25.14 6.21 2.09
CA ALA A 52 23.72 5.93 1.83
C ALA A 52 23.36 4.46 2.09
N ALA A 53 24.33 3.54 2.11
CA ALA A 53 24.09 2.10 2.27
C ALA A 53 23.21 1.70 3.47
N PRO A 54 23.38 2.23 4.71
CA PRO A 54 22.47 1.94 5.81
C PRO A 54 21.04 2.41 5.55
N LEU A 55 20.87 3.63 5.04
CA LEU A 55 19.55 4.21 4.73
C LEU A 55 18.83 3.42 3.63
N LEU A 56 19.57 2.98 2.59
CA LEU A 56 19.03 2.15 1.51
C LEU A 56 18.56 0.78 2.02
N ARG A 57 19.36 0.12 2.88
CA ARG A 57 18.97 -1.17 3.47
C ARG A 57 17.68 -1.03 4.27
N GLU A 58 17.56 0.03 5.06
CA GLU A 58 16.35 0.25 5.82
C GLU A 58 15.15 0.58 4.94
N LEU A 59 15.34 1.43 3.93
CA LEU A 59 14.30 1.75 2.96
C LEU A 59 13.75 0.50 2.26
N LEU A 60 14.64 -0.42 1.87
CA LEU A 60 14.25 -1.70 1.27
C LEU A 60 13.46 -2.59 2.24
N ALA A 61 13.88 -2.64 3.51
CA ALA A 61 13.15 -3.40 4.54
C ALA A 61 11.73 -2.84 4.75
N VAL A 62 11.59 -1.52 4.88
CA VAL A 62 10.29 -0.86 5.05
C VAL A 62 9.42 -1.05 3.79
N ASN A 63 10.00 -1.00 2.59
CA ASN A 63 9.26 -1.23 1.35
C ASN A 63 8.72 -2.68 1.27
N ALA A 64 9.52 -3.68 1.68
CA ALA A 64 9.07 -5.06 1.73
C ALA A 64 7.90 -5.26 2.73
N GLU A 65 7.97 -4.62 3.90
CA GLU A 65 6.87 -4.63 4.87
C GLU A 65 5.61 -3.94 4.32
N LEU A 66 5.78 -2.82 3.61
CA LEU A 66 4.68 -2.09 2.99
C LEU A 66 3.99 -2.93 1.90
N ASP A 67 4.76 -3.59 1.04
CA ASP A 67 4.25 -4.47 -0.02
C ASP A 67 3.47 -5.65 0.57
N ALA A 68 3.96 -6.23 1.67
CA ALA A 68 3.25 -7.28 2.39
C ALA A 68 1.90 -6.78 2.95
N CYS A 69 1.87 -5.58 3.54
CA CYS A 69 0.63 -4.99 4.06
C CYS A 69 -0.39 -4.73 2.94
N VAL A 70 0.06 -4.14 1.83
CA VAL A 70 -0.81 -3.85 0.67
C VAL A 70 -1.34 -5.14 0.05
N SER A 71 -0.51 -6.17 -0.09
CA SER A 71 -0.93 -7.47 -0.61
C SER A 71 -1.99 -8.12 0.28
N ALA A 72 -1.75 -8.16 1.58
CA ALA A 72 -2.70 -8.72 2.54
C ALA A 72 -4.06 -7.98 2.53
N ALA A 73 -4.03 -6.65 2.43
CA ALA A 73 -5.23 -5.83 2.35
C ALA A 73 -6.02 -6.07 1.05
N ARG A 74 -5.33 -6.22 -0.09
CA ARG A 74 -5.96 -6.57 -1.38
C ARG A 74 -6.63 -7.93 -1.32
N ASP A 75 -5.96 -8.92 -0.73
CA ASP A 75 -6.51 -10.26 -0.58
C ASP A 75 -7.73 -10.27 0.34
N ALA A 76 -7.72 -9.47 1.41
CA ALA A 76 -8.87 -9.30 2.29
C ALA A 76 -10.06 -8.68 1.55
N ALA A 77 -9.84 -7.57 0.83
CA ALA A 77 -10.88 -6.92 0.05
C ALA A 77 -11.46 -7.83 -1.04
N ALA A 78 -10.63 -8.65 -1.69
CA ALA A 78 -11.09 -9.63 -2.68
C ALA A 78 -12.01 -10.69 -2.04
N ARG A 79 -11.64 -11.23 -0.87
CA ARG A 79 -12.47 -12.18 -0.13
C ARG A 79 -13.81 -11.58 0.30
N GLU A 80 -13.79 -10.34 0.79
CA GLU A 80 -15.01 -9.63 1.20
C GLU A 80 -15.95 -9.37 0.02
N TRP A 81 -15.40 -8.94 -1.11
CA TRP A 81 -16.17 -8.74 -2.34
C TRP A 81 -16.85 -10.03 -2.81
N ASP A 82 -16.11 -11.13 -2.81
CA ASP A 82 -16.64 -12.45 -3.19
C ASP A 82 -17.70 -12.97 -2.22
N ALA A 83 -17.52 -12.74 -0.91
CA ALA A 83 -18.53 -13.08 0.09
C ALA A 83 -19.81 -12.27 -0.11
N ALA A 84 -19.71 -10.96 -0.34
CA ALA A 84 -20.85 -10.10 -0.61
C ALA A 84 -21.58 -10.50 -1.91
N ARG A 85 -20.83 -10.88 -2.95
CA ARG A 85 -21.40 -11.37 -4.22
C ARG A 85 -22.18 -12.66 -4.02
N ARG A 86 -21.64 -13.65 -3.30
CA ARG A 86 -22.34 -14.91 -3.00
C ARG A 86 -23.59 -14.68 -2.15
N GLY A 87 -23.54 -13.77 -1.16
CA GLY A 87 -24.70 -13.41 -0.34
C GLY A 87 -25.85 -12.81 -1.16
N ARG A 88 -25.54 -11.93 -2.12
CA ARG A 88 -26.53 -11.38 -3.05
C ARG A 88 -27.15 -12.48 -3.93
N GLN A 89 -26.33 -13.37 -4.49
CA GLN A 89 -26.81 -14.51 -5.28
C GLN A 89 -27.73 -15.44 -4.48
N GLY A 90 -27.42 -15.71 -3.20
CA GLY A 90 -28.27 -16.50 -2.33
C GLY A 90 -29.62 -15.82 -2.06
N THR A 91 -29.60 -14.51 -1.79
CA THR A 91 -30.82 -13.71 -1.57
C THR A 91 -31.70 -13.69 -2.82
N ASP A 92 -31.11 -13.47 -3.99
CA ASP A 92 -31.83 -13.49 -5.27
C ASP A 92 -32.44 -14.88 -5.56
N ALA A 93 -31.72 -15.95 -5.27
CA ALA A 93 -32.22 -17.32 -5.42
C ALA A 93 -33.43 -17.60 -4.49
N TYR A 94 -33.38 -17.13 -3.24
CA TYR A 94 -34.53 -17.22 -2.33
C TYR A 94 -35.73 -16.40 -2.82
N LEU A 95 -35.51 -15.18 -3.30
CA LEU A 95 -36.58 -14.33 -3.86
C LEU A 95 -37.20 -14.95 -5.12
N GLN A 96 -36.40 -15.61 -5.95
CA GLN A 96 -36.88 -16.33 -7.13
C GLN A 96 -37.66 -17.60 -6.77
N ALA A 97 -37.22 -18.35 -5.76
CA ALA A 97 -37.91 -19.53 -5.28
C ALA A 97 -39.23 -19.21 -4.53
N ALA A 98 -39.29 -18.07 -3.85
CA ALA A 98 -40.49 -17.59 -3.15
C ALA A 98 -41.52 -16.91 -4.09
N ARG A 99 -41.21 -16.76 -5.38
CA ARG A 99 -42.13 -16.18 -6.37
C ARG A 99 -43.20 -17.21 -6.72
N PRO A 100 -44.50 -16.92 -6.52
CA PRO A 100 -45.56 -17.85 -6.89
C PRO A 100 -45.61 -18.02 -8.41
N PRO A 101 -45.94 -19.23 -8.92
CA PRO A 101 -46.15 -19.45 -10.35
C PRO A 101 -47.31 -18.58 -10.86
N ARG A 102 -47.14 -18.02 -12.06
CA ARG A 102 -48.18 -17.28 -12.77
C ARG A 102 -49.16 -18.21 -13.47
#